data_AF-A0AAU8BZ20-F1
#
_entry.id   AF-A0AAU8BZ20-F1
#
_cell.length_a   1.000
_cell.length_b   1.000
_cell.length_c   1.000
_cell.angle_alpha   90.00
_cell.angle_beta   90.00
_cell.angle_gamma   90.00
#
_symmetry.space_group_name_H-M   'P 1'
#
loop_
_entity.id
_entity.type
_entity.pdbx_description
1 polymer ?
#
loop_
_entity_poly.entity_id
_entity_poly.type
_entity_poly.pdbx_seq_one_letter_code
_entity_poly.pdbx_strand_id
1 'polypeptide(L)'
;MSDIEHLQGRILAALERASRGADKLAVAKAEVPDLSEELAQERAVNAELSEQVTALKKRLEDETAHLRAELATAQARNNSASAAQAQTEKLDLEIQRVRRANAQLADACAALREANAEGVGDADLINAALQAELDALHAARRADVAEADAILSVLTPLVPTAEESA
;
A
#
# COMPACT_ATOMS: atom_id res chain seq x y z
N MET A 1 38.45 -15.15 -92.40
CA MET A 1 38.72 -13.73 -92.06
C MET A 1 37.45 -12.95 -91.77
N SER A 2 36.31 -13.18 -92.47
CA SER A 2 35.03 -12.52 -92.19
C SER A 2 34.41 -12.82 -90.81
N ASP A 3 34.60 -14.03 -90.28
CA ASP A 3 34.00 -14.41 -88.99
C ASP A 3 34.63 -13.68 -87.80
N ILE A 4 35.92 -13.31 -87.93
CA ILE A 4 36.65 -12.55 -86.91
C ILE A 4 36.15 -11.10 -86.90
N GLU A 5 35.93 -10.48 -88.06
CA GLU A 5 35.38 -9.12 -88.18
C GLU A 5 33.94 -9.04 -87.67
N HIS A 6 33.11 -10.06 -87.96
CA HIS A 6 31.75 -10.14 -87.43
C HIS A 6 31.72 -10.34 -85.91
N LEU A 7 32.61 -11.16 -85.35
CA LEU A 7 32.76 -11.31 -83.90
C LEU A 7 33.29 -10.02 -83.25
N GLN A 8 34.24 -9.33 -83.88
CA GLN A 8 34.75 -8.03 -83.42
C GLN A 8 33.66 -6.96 -83.42
N GLY A 9 32.84 -6.87 -84.47
CA GLY A 9 31.70 -5.93 -84.53
C GLY A 9 30.64 -6.25 -83.46
N ARG A 10 30.37 -7.52 -83.20
CA ARG A 10 29.47 -7.93 -82.12
C ARG A 10 30.04 -7.63 -80.73
N ILE A 11 31.34 -7.79 -80.53
CA ILE A 11 32.01 -7.45 -79.26
C ILE A 11 31.97 -5.93 -79.05
N LEU A 12 32.27 -5.13 -80.07
CA LEU A 12 32.17 -3.67 -80.00
C LEU A 12 30.74 -3.20 -79.67
N ALA A 13 29.73 -3.78 -80.33
CA ALA A 13 28.33 -3.47 -80.02
C ALA A 13 27.90 -3.91 -78.61
N ALA A 14 28.45 -5.03 -78.11
CA ALA A 14 28.22 -5.48 -76.74
C ALA A 14 28.91 -4.57 -75.72
N LEU A 15 30.13 -4.11 -76.00
CA LEU A 15 30.89 -3.18 -75.17
C LEU A 15 30.23 -1.79 -75.14
N GLU A 16 29.77 -1.26 -76.27
CA GLU A 16 29.01 0.00 -76.29
C GLU A 16 27.70 -0.12 -75.50
N ARG A 17 27.00 -1.26 -75.60
CA ARG A 17 25.79 -1.50 -74.82
C ARG A 17 26.08 -1.63 -73.33
N ALA A 18 27.18 -2.28 -72.96
CA ALA A 18 27.64 -2.37 -71.59
C ALA A 18 28.05 -1.00 -71.04
N SER A 19 28.75 -0.17 -71.83
CA SER A 19 29.10 1.21 -71.49
C SER A 19 27.84 2.04 -71.25
N ARG A 20 26.90 2.06 -72.20
CA ARG A 20 25.62 2.78 -72.04
C ARG A 20 24.79 2.25 -70.87
N GLY A 21 24.87 0.95 -70.59
CA GLY A 21 24.25 0.33 -69.42
C GLY A 21 24.90 0.79 -68.11
N ALA A 22 26.23 0.88 -68.08
CA ALA A 22 27.00 1.39 -66.95
C ALA A 22 26.74 2.89 -66.72
N ASP A 23 26.65 3.70 -67.78
CA ASP A 23 26.32 5.12 -67.68
C ASP A 23 24.91 5.32 -67.13
N LYS A 24 23.93 4.55 -67.62
CA LYS A 24 22.55 4.58 -67.09
C LYS A 24 22.48 4.13 -65.64
N LEU A 25 23.26 3.12 -65.25
CA LEU A 25 23.33 2.66 -63.86
C LEU A 25 24.01 3.71 -62.95
N ALA A 26 25.02 4.41 -63.45
CA ALA A 26 25.70 5.49 -62.73
C ALA A 26 24.77 6.69 -62.51
N VAL A 27 24.00 7.08 -63.52
CA VAL A 27 22.97 8.13 -63.40
C VAL A 27 21.87 7.70 -62.44
N ALA A 28 21.35 6.48 -62.57
CA ALA A 28 20.33 5.96 -61.65
C ALA A 28 20.84 5.90 -60.20
N LYS A 29 22.11 5.54 -59.97
CA LYS A 29 22.73 5.54 -58.63
C LYS A 29 22.92 6.96 -58.07
N ALA A 30 23.16 7.96 -58.92
CA ALA A 30 23.27 9.36 -58.52
C ALA A 30 21.90 9.99 -58.22
N GLU A 31 20.81 9.47 -58.80
CA GLU A 31 19.43 9.89 -58.54
C GLU A 31 18.81 9.20 -57.30
N VAL A 32 19.48 8.21 -56.71
CA VAL A 32 19.05 7.62 -55.41
C VAL A 32 19.46 8.59 -54.30
N PRO A 33 18.50 9.16 -53.55
CA PRO A 33 18.83 10.02 -52.40
C PRO A 33 19.64 9.22 -51.37
N ASP A 34 20.59 9.88 -50.71
CA ASP A 34 21.42 9.27 -49.69
C ASP A 34 20.62 9.10 -48.37
N LEU A 35 19.76 8.09 -48.34
CA LEU A 35 18.92 7.71 -47.20
C LEU A 35 19.75 7.27 -45.98
N SER A 36 21.07 7.15 -46.11
CA SER A 36 21.94 6.75 -45.00
C SER A 36 22.04 7.82 -43.92
N GLU A 37 21.99 9.10 -44.31
CA GLU A 37 22.02 10.22 -43.38
C GLU A 37 20.69 10.36 -42.62
N GLU A 38 19.55 10.26 -43.31
CA GLU A 38 18.22 10.25 -42.68
C GLU A 38 18.06 9.06 -41.72
N LEU A 39 18.53 7.86 -42.12
CA LEU A 39 18.51 6.69 -41.25
C LEU A 39 19.42 6.86 -40.02
N ALA A 40 20.57 7.54 -40.17
CA ALA A 40 21.46 7.84 -39.05
C ALA A 40 20.82 8.85 -38.07
N GLN A 41 20.14 9.87 -38.60
CA GLN A 41 19.40 10.86 -37.80
C GLN A 41 18.22 10.20 -37.06
N GLU A 42 17.41 9.39 -37.74
CA GLU A 42 16.31 8.65 -37.10
C GLU A 42 16.80 7.71 -36.00
N ARG A 43 17.91 7.01 -36.22
CA ARG A 43 18.52 6.14 -35.20
C ARG A 43 19.01 6.93 -33.99
N ALA A 44 19.60 8.11 -34.20
CA ALA A 44 20.04 8.98 -33.11
C ALA A 44 18.85 9.47 -32.27
N VAL A 45 17.78 9.93 -32.93
CA VAL A 45 16.54 10.36 -32.26
C VAL A 45 15.89 9.19 -31.51
N ASN A 46 15.85 7.99 -32.10
CA ASN A 46 15.27 6.82 -31.45
C ASN A 46 16.08 6.37 -30.22
N ALA A 47 17.41 6.49 -30.27
CA ALA A 47 18.28 6.21 -29.13
C ALA A 47 18.02 7.20 -27.97
N GLU A 48 17.93 8.50 -28.27
CA GLU A 48 17.62 9.54 -27.28
C GLU A 48 16.22 9.32 -26.69
N LEU A 49 15.21 9.06 -27.52
CA LEU A 49 13.84 8.82 -27.07
C LEU A 49 13.76 7.54 -26.22
N SER A 50 14.48 6.49 -26.59
CA SER A 50 14.57 5.26 -25.79
C SER A 50 15.21 5.53 -24.42
N GLU A 51 16.25 6.36 -24.36
CA GLU A 51 16.88 6.76 -23.09
C GLU A 51 15.92 7.60 -22.23
N GLN A 52 15.20 8.54 -22.83
CA GLN A 52 14.19 9.32 -22.12
C GLN A 52 13.07 8.42 -21.57
N VAL A 53 12.61 7.44 -22.36
CA VAL A 53 11.58 6.48 -21.94
C VAL A 53 12.08 5.60 -20.79
N THR A 54 13.33 5.13 -20.80
CA THR A 54 13.86 4.33 -19.69
C THR A 54 14.04 5.18 -18.43
N ALA A 55 14.48 6.43 -18.56
CA ALA A 55 14.59 7.36 -17.44
C ALA A 55 13.22 7.68 -16.82
N LEU A 56 12.21 7.94 -17.65
CA LEU A 56 10.83 8.19 -17.19
C LEU A 56 10.23 6.94 -16.52
N LYS A 57 10.43 5.75 -17.10
CA LYS A 57 9.98 4.49 -16.49
C LYS A 57 10.59 4.30 -15.11
N LYS A 58 11.90 4.48 -14.99
CA LYS A 58 12.58 4.38 -13.69
C LYS A 58 12.03 5.36 -12.67
N ARG A 59 11.82 6.62 -13.07
CA ARG A 59 11.23 7.64 -12.18
C ARG A 59 9.82 7.27 -11.73
N LEU A 60 8.99 6.77 -12.65
CA LEU A 60 7.63 6.30 -12.32
C LEU A 60 7.68 5.09 -11.39
N GLU A 61 8.60 4.16 -11.60
CA GLU A 61 8.80 3.01 -10.70
C GLU A 61 9.19 3.49 -9.29
N ASP A 62 10.14 4.42 -9.19
CA ASP A 62 10.57 5.02 -7.91
C ASP A 62 9.41 5.76 -7.22
N GLU A 63 8.66 6.60 -7.94
CA GLU A 63 7.48 7.31 -7.42
C GLU A 63 6.38 6.34 -6.98
N THR A 64 6.11 5.28 -7.75
CA THR A 64 5.11 4.27 -7.37
C THR A 64 5.55 3.46 -6.15
N ALA A 65 6.84 3.16 -6.01
CA ALA A 65 7.39 2.49 -4.83
C ALA A 65 7.24 3.37 -3.59
N HIS A 66 7.55 4.67 -3.71
CA HIS A 66 7.37 5.65 -2.64
C HIS A 66 5.90 5.76 -2.21
N LEU A 67 4.98 5.96 -3.16
CA LEU A 67 3.55 6.07 -2.88
C LEU A 67 2.98 4.79 -2.25
N ARG A 68 3.47 3.61 -2.65
CA ARG A 68 3.08 2.34 -2.01
C ARG A 68 3.56 2.25 -0.56
N ALA A 69 4.78 2.70 -0.27
CA ALA A 69 5.30 2.74 1.09
C ALA A 69 4.53 3.73 1.99
N GLU A 70 4.20 4.90 1.45
CA GLU A 70 3.35 5.87 2.15
C GLU A 70 1.95 5.33 2.40
N LEU A 71 1.33 4.68 1.41
CA LEU A 71 0.02 4.06 1.56
C LEU A 71 0.04 2.96 2.62
N ALA A 72 1.05 2.09 2.62
CA ALA A 72 1.21 1.06 3.64
C ALA A 72 1.34 1.67 5.05
N THR A 73 2.11 2.75 5.19
CA THR A 73 2.26 3.47 6.46
C THR A 73 0.94 4.12 6.90
N ALA A 74 0.22 4.75 5.97
CA ALA A 74 -1.07 5.36 6.25
C ALA A 74 -2.14 4.33 6.64
N GLN A 75 -2.16 3.18 5.96
CA GLN A 75 -3.03 2.05 6.30
C GLN A 75 -2.71 1.49 7.69
N ALA A 76 -1.44 1.30 8.04
CA ALA A 76 -1.04 0.86 9.37
C ALA A 76 -1.51 1.83 10.46
N ARG A 77 -1.37 3.14 10.23
CA ARG A 77 -1.88 4.19 11.15
C ARG A 77 -3.40 4.19 11.28
N ASN A 78 -4.11 3.96 10.17
CA ASN A 78 -5.58 3.91 10.20
C ASN A 78 -6.07 2.68 10.98
N ASN A 79 -5.45 1.53 10.75
CA ASN A 79 -5.77 0.30 11.47
C ASN A 79 -5.50 0.44 12.98
N SER A 80 -4.39 1.05 13.37
CA SER A 80 -4.11 1.30 14.79
C SER A 80 -5.06 2.32 15.42
N ALA A 81 -5.46 3.37 14.69
CA ALA A 81 -6.46 4.32 15.13
C ALA A 81 -7.84 3.67 15.34
N SER A 82 -8.27 2.82 14.41
CA SER A 82 -9.52 2.05 14.54
C SER A 82 -9.50 1.09 15.73
N ALA A 83 -8.38 0.40 15.96
CA ALA A 83 -8.22 -0.46 17.13
C ALA A 83 -8.28 0.35 18.45
N ALA A 84 -7.64 1.52 18.50
CA ALA A 84 -7.69 2.40 19.67
C ALA A 84 -9.11 2.94 19.94
N GLN A 85 -9.87 3.27 18.89
CA GLN A 85 -11.27 3.66 19.02
C GLN A 85 -12.12 2.54 19.62
N ALA A 86 -12.02 1.32 19.09
CA ALA A 86 -12.75 0.17 19.61
C ALA A 86 -12.41 -0.11 21.10
N GLN A 87 -11.15 0.05 21.49
CA GLN A 87 -10.74 -0.11 22.88
C GLN A 87 -11.32 0.98 23.79
N THR A 88 -11.36 2.23 23.30
CA THR A 88 -11.94 3.37 24.04
C THR A 88 -13.43 3.14 24.26
N GLU A 89 -14.16 2.71 23.22
CA GLU A 89 -15.58 2.37 23.33
C GLU A 89 -15.83 1.23 24.35
N LYS A 90 -14.98 0.20 24.35
CA LYS A 90 -15.05 -0.90 25.35
C LYS A 90 -14.88 -0.35 26.77
N LEU A 91 -13.88 0.50 27.01
CA LEU A 91 -13.64 1.11 28.31
C LEU A 91 -14.80 1.99 28.78
N ASP A 92 -15.35 2.81 27.88
CA ASP A 92 -16.51 3.65 28.18
C ASP A 92 -17.72 2.82 28.62
N LEU A 93 -17.98 1.69 27.95
CA LEU A 93 -19.04 0.77 28.33
C LEU A 93 -18.81 0.15 29.71
N GLU A 94 -17.58 -0.25 30.04
CA GLU A 94 -17.28 -0.79 31.38
C GLU A 94 -17.40 0.28 32.47
N ILE A 95 -16.95 1.52 32.22
CA ILE A 95 -17.12 2.65 33.15
C ILE A 95 -18.60 2.93 33.40
N GLN A 96 -19.43 2.93 32.36
CA GLN A 96 -20.88 3.09 32.49
C GLN A 96 -21.51 1.97 33.33
N ARG A 97 -21.06 0.72 33.15
CA ARG A 97 -21.52 -0.42 33.98
C ARG A 97 -21.13 -0.26 35.44
N VAL A 98 -19.89 0.15 35.73
CA VAL A 98 -19.44 0.42 37.11
C VAL A 98 -20.28 1.52 37.75
N ARG A 99 -20.54 2.62 37.03
CA ARG A 99 -21.39 3.71 37.53
C ARG A 99 -22.79 3.23 37.86
N ARG A 100 -23.40 2.41 37.00
CA ARG A 100 -24.73 1.85 37.23
C ARG A 100 -24.76 0.92 38.44
N ALA A 101 -23.79 0.00 38.55
CA ALA A 101 -23.73 -0.94 39.66
C ALA A 101 -23.51 -0.21 41.01
N ASN A 102 -22.66 0.81 41.02
CA ASN A 102 -22.46 1.66 42.21
C ASN A 102 -23.70 2.47 42.59
N ALA A 103 -24.48 2.97 41.61
CA ALA A 103 -25.75 3.62 41.89
C ALA A 103 -26.74 2.64 42.54
N GLN A 104 -26.85 1.42 42.01
CA GLN A 104 -27.70 0.37 42.58
C GLN A 104 -27.27 -0.02 44.00
N LEU A 105 -25.95 -0.10 44.25
CA LEU A 105 -25.42 -0.35 45.58
C LEU A 105 -25.75 0.80 46.55
N ALA A 106 -25.64 2.06 46.10
CA ALA A 106 -26.00 3.22 46.90
C ALA A 106 -27.49 3.22 47.30
N ASP A 107 -28.37 2.89 46.36
CA ASP A 107 -29.81 2.77 46.60
C ASP A 107 -30.11 1.63 47.58
N ALA A 108 -29.49 0.46 47.41
CA ALA A 108 -29.65 -0.68 48.33
C ALA A 108 -29.13 -0.36 49.74
N CYS A 109 -28.02 0.37 49.85
CA CYS A 109 -27.50 0.83 51.13
C CYS A 109 -28.42 1.87 51.78
N ALA A 110 -29.11 2.71 51.00
CA ALA A 110 -30.10 3.66 51.53
C ALA A 110 -31.31 2.92 52.10
N ALA A 111 -31.87 1.96 51.36
CA ALA A 111 -32.99 1.13 51.82
C ALA A 111 -32.65 0.34 53.10
N LEU A 112 -31.44 -0.23 53.18
CA LEU A 112 -30.98 -0.90 54.40
C LEU A 112 -30.88 0.02 55.61
N ARG A 113 -30.43 1.27 55.41
CA ARG A 113 -30.35 2.25 56.51
C ARG A 113 -31.73 2.66 56.99
N GLU A 114 -32.68 2.83 56.08
CA GLU A 114 -34.07 3.15 56.39
C GLU A 114 -34.73 2.00 57.18
N ALA A 115 -34.65 0.77 56.68
CA ALA A 115 -35.19 -0.41 57.38
C ALA A 115 -34.56 -0.62 58.77
N ASN A 116 -33.24 -0.43 58.89
CA ASN A 116 -32.56 -0.48 60.19
C ASN A 116 -32.98 0.64 61.14
N ALA A 117 -33.25 1.85 60.64
CA ALA A 117 -33.73 2.97 61.45
C ALA A 117 -35.15 2.72 62.00
N GLU A 118 -35.99 2.01 61.22
CA GLU A 118 -37.31 1.54 61.64
C GLU A 118 -37.25 0.31 62.56
N GLY A 119 -36.05 -0.27 62.76
CA GLY A 119 -35.85 -1.49 63.54
C GLY A 119 -36.38 -2.75 62.86
N VAL A 120 -36.70 -2.68 61.56
CA VAL A 120 -37.18 -3.81 60.77
C VAL A 120 -35.97 -4.49 60.14
N GLY A 121 -35.53 -5.59 60.74
CA GLY A 121 -34.50 -6.46 60.16
C GLY A 121 -35.06 -7.24 58.99
N ASP A 122 -35.01 -6.66 57.78
CA ASP A 122 -35.48 -7.32 56.55
C ASP A 122 -34.34 -8.12 55.89
N ALA A 123 -34.46 -9.45 55.95
CA ALA A 123 -33.49 -10.37 55.35
C ALA A 123 -33.41 -10.25 53.82
N ASP A 124 -34.52 -9.89 53.15
CA ASP A 124 -34.55 -9.76 51.70
C ASP A 124 -33.81 -8.49 51.24
N LEU A 125 -33.90 -7.40 52.02
CA LEU A 125 -33.10 -6.18 51.77
C LEU A 125 -31.60 -6.43 51.98
N ILE A 126 -31.22 -7.23 52.98
CA ILE A 126 -29.83 -7.60 53.21
C ILE A 126 -29.29 -8.42 52.02
N ASN A 127 -30.06 -9.41 51.57
CA ASN A 127 -29.70 -10.21 50.40
C ASN A 127 -29.61 -9.36 49.13
N ALA A 128 -30.53 -8.41 48.93
CA ALA A 128 -30.52 -7.51 47.79
C ALA A 128 -29.30 -6.58 47.79
N ALA A 129 -28.92 -6.04 48.95
CA ALA A 129 -27.72 -5.21 49.09
C ALA A 129 -26.44 -6.00 48.88
N LEU A 130 -26.35 -7.23 49.41
CA LEU A 130 -25.22 -8.12 49.17
C LEU A 130 -25.08 -8.46 47.68
N GLN A 131 -26.20 -8.73 46.99
CA GLN A 131 -26.20 -8.96 45.56
C GLN A 131 -25.73 -7.71 44.79
N ALA A 132 -26.19 -6.52 45.18
CA ALA A 132 -25.74 -5.27 44.58
C ALA A 132 -24.24 -5.01 44.81
N GLU A 133 -23.70 -5.40 45.97
CA GLU A 133 -22.27 -5.30 46.28
C GLU A 133 -21.45 -6.24 45.41
N LEU A 134 -21.87 -7.49 45.26
CA LEU A 134 -21.23 -8.45 44.35
C LEU A 134 -21.26 -7.95 42.90
N ASP A 135 -22.39 -7.41 42.45
CA ASP A 135 -22.52 -6.87 41.10
C ASP A 135 -21.61 -5.65 40.88
N ALA A 136 -21.46 -4.78 41.89
CA ALA A 136 -20.52 -3.65 41.86
C ALA A 136 -19.06 -4.11 41.83
N LEU A 137 -18.69 -5.10 42.64
CA LEU A 137 -17.34 -5.68 42.65
C LEU A 137 -17.00 -6.36 41.32
N HIS A 138 -17.94 -7.12 40.75
CA HIS A 138 -17.76 -7.75 39.43
C HIS A 138 -17.66 -6.70 38.32
N ALA A 139 -18.45 -5.63 38.38
CA ALA A 139 -18.35 -4.54 37.42
C ALA A 139 -16.99 -3.83 37.51
N ALA A 140 -16.51 -3.51 38.72
CA ALA A 140 -15.20 -2.91 38.94
C ALA A 140 -14.08 -3.81 38.40
N ARG A 141 -14.12 -5.11 38.73
CA ARG A 141 -13.12 -6.06 38.25
C ARG A 141 -13.08 -6.18 36.72
N ARG A 142 -14.23 -6.12 36.04
CA ARG A 142 -14.28 -6.13 34.57
C ARG A 142 -13.68 -4.86 33.97
N ALA A 143 -13.93 -3.69 34.58
CA ALA A 143 -13.32 -2.44 34.17
C ALA A 143 -11.79 -2.49 34.32
N ASP A 144 -11.28 -2.99 35.45
CA ASP A 144 -9.84 -3.13 35.69
C ASP A 144 -9.17 -4.05 34.65
N VAL A 145 -9.82 -5.18 34.32
CA VAL A 145 -9.30 -6.11 33.30
C VAL A 145 -9.32 -5.45 31.91
N ALA A 146 -10.39 -4.73 31.56
CA ALA A 146 -10.47 -4.01 30.29
C ALA A 146 -9.42 -2.90 30.18
N GLU A 147 -9.10 -2.22 31.28
CA GLU A 147 -8.02 -1.23 31.35
C GLU A 147 -6.65 -1.89 31.20
N ALA A 148 -6.40 -3.00 31.90
CA ALA A 148 -5.16 -3.76 31.76
C ALA A 148 -4.97 -4.27 30.32
N ASP A 149 -6.03 -4.79 29.68
CA ASP A 149 -6.01 -5.20 28.27
C ASP A 149 -5.67 -4.01 27.35
N ALA A 150 -6.23 -2.83 27.63
CA ALA A 150 -5.95 -1.61 26.86
C ALA A 150 -4.47 -1.23 26.93
N ILE A 151 -3.92 -1.24 28.15
CA ILE A 151 -2.52 -0.91 28.43
C ILE A 151 -1.61 -1.94 27.74
N LEU A 152 -1.92 -3.23 27.88
CA LEU A 152 -1.16 -4.30 27.23
C LEU A 152 -1.18 -4.14 25.70
N SER A 153 -2.33 -3.82 25.09
CA SER A 153 -2.41 -3.59 23.65
C SER A 153 -1.50 -2.45 23.16
N VAL A 154 -1.22 -1.44 23.99
CA VAL A 154 -0.31 -0.34 23.66
C VAL A 154 1.15 -0.73 23.91
N LEU A 155 1.42 -1.49 24.98
CA LEU A 155 2.78 -1.86 25.37
C LEU A 155 3.36 -3.03 24.57
N THR A 156 2.56 -4.05 24.23
CA THR A 156 2.98 -5.23 23.46
C THR A 156 3.77 -4.89 22.18
N PRO A 157 3.31 -3.98 21.30
CA PRO A 157 4.07 -3.63 20.09
C PRO A 157 5.35 -2.82 20.36
N LEU A 158 5.55 -2.30 21.57
CA LEU A 158 6.75 -1.54 21.96
C LEU A 158 7.83 -2.41 22.60
N VAL A 159 7.49 -3.66 22.97
CA VAL A 159 8.46 -4.61 23.51
C VAL A 159 9.18 -5.26 22.33
N PRO A 160 10.52 -5.13 22.21
CA PRO A 160 11.27 -5.89 21.21
C PRO A 160 11.04 -7.37 21.48
N THR A 161 10.52 -8.10 20.51
CA THR A 161 10.44 -9.55 20.59
C THR A 161 11.87 -10.07 20.70
N ALA A 162 12.14 -10.92 21.69
CA ALA A 162 13.50 -11.42 21.99
C ALA A 162 14.20 -12.15 20.82
N GLU A 163 13.50 -12.39 19.71
CA GLU A 163 14.05 -12.95 18.47
C GLU A 163 14.81 -11.93 17.59
N GLU A 164 14.66 -10.62 17.82
CA GLU A 164 15.32 -9.57 17.01
C GLU A 164 16.67 -9.11 17.59
N SER A 165 17.13 -9.74 18.69
CA SER A 165 18.35 -9.40 19.43
C SER A 165 19.40 -10.53 19.48
N ALA A 166 19.24 -11.59 18.68
CA ALA A 166 20.18 -12.71 18.54
C ALA A 166 20.65 -12.85 17.09
#